data_AF-A0A5C6FJR2-F1
#
_entry.id   AF-A0A5C6FJR2-F1
#
_cell.length_a   1.000
_cell.length_b   1.000
_cell.length_c   1.000
_cell.angle_alpha   90.00
_cell.angle_beta   90.00
_cell.angle_gamma   90.00
#
_symmetry.space_group_name_H-M   'P 1'
#
loop_
_entity.id
_entity.type
_entity.pdbx_description
1 polymer ?
#
loop_
_entity_poly.entity_id
_entity_poly.type
_entity_poly.pdbx_seq_one_letter_code
_entity_poly.pdbx_strand_id
1 'polypeptide(L)'
;MTERKLSLDDLQSNEPLPEILEAEWAKDQVLQLFTDLSAGADVRHVQLKTPEMDAEVPLPMAEAAFGRDQATAIQVRYVFESEMWCDTIMPGNPTTKIIRTRLPLAEDDRP
;
A
#
# COMPACT_ATOMS: atom_id res chain seq x y z
N MET A 1 22.95 17.01 14.52
CA MET A 1 22.29 15.79 14.03
C MET A 1 22.65 14.70 15.01
N THR A 2 21.71 14.24 15.82
CA THR A 2 21.97 13.23 16.85
C THR A 2 21.69 11.87 16.25
N GLU A 3 22.73 11.07 16.03
CA GLU A 3 22.60 9.67 15.65
C GLU A 3 21.90 8.93 16.80
N ARG A 4 20.61 8.63 16.65
CA ARG A 4 19.91 7.72 17.56
C ARG A 4 20.48 6.32 17.33
N LYS A 5 21.38 5.91 18.22
CA LYS A 5 21.74 4.50 18.38
C LYS A 5 20.49 3.75 18.85
N LEU A 6 20.01 2.79 18.07
CA LEU A 6 19.03 1.83 18.55
C LEU A 6 19.58 1.17 19.82
N SER A 7 18.84 1.28 20.92
CA SER A 7 19.18 0.63 22.19
C SER A 7 18.68 -0.81 22.17
N LEU A 8 19.30 -1.70 22.94
CA LEU A 8 18.81 -3.09 23.06
C LEU A 8 17.40 -3.15 23.65
N ASP A 9 16.97 -2.13 24.40
CA ASP A 9 15.61 -2.01 24.94
C ASP A 9 14.58 -1.79 23.82
N ASP A 10 14.94 -1.12 22.71
CA ASP A 10 14.05 -0.95 21.54
C ASP A 10 13.79 -2.28 20.81
N LEU A 11 14.70 -3.25 20.90
CA LEU A 11 14.53 -4.61 20.36
C LEU A 11 13.68 -5.52 21.26
N GLN A 12 13.43 -5.11 22.52
CA GLN A 12 12.59 -5.83 23.48
C GLN A 12 11.13 -5.35 23.47
N SER A 13 10.84 -4.25 22.77
CA SER A 13 9.46 -3.89 22.44
C SER A 13 8.93 -4.98 21.52
N ASN A 14 8.05 -5.84 22.05
CA ASN A 14 7.44 -6.97 21.33
C ASN A 14 6.39 -6.47 20.32
N GLU A 15 6.59 -5.27 19.78
CA GLU A 15 5.75 -4.65 18.77
C GLU A 15 5.95 -5.43 17.46
N PRO A 16 4.87 -5.94 16.86
CA PRO A 16 4.98 -6.70 15.62
C PRO A 16 5.56 -5.79 14.55
N LEU A 17 6.76 -6.14 14.07
CA LEU A 17 7.38 -5.45 12.95
C LEU A 17 6.44 -5.53 11.73
N PRO A 18 6.34 -4.45 10.94
CA PRO A 18 5.51 -4.47 9.74
C PRO A 18 6.01 -5.57 8.79
N GLU A 19 5.08 -6.40 8.35
CA GLU A 19 5.36 -7.44 7.37
C GLU A 19 5.35 -6.81 5.97
N ILE A 20 6.45 -6.94 5.25
CA ILE A 20 6.62 -6.40 3.89
C ILE A 20 6.74 -7.58 2.92
N LEU A 21 5.80 -7.67 1.98
CA LEU A 21 5.79 -8.64 0.90
C LEU A 21 6.02 -7.91 -0.42
N GLU A 22 7.04 -8.32 -1.18
CA GLU A 22 7.33 -7.77 -2.51
C GLU A 22 7.08 -8.82 -3.59
N ALA A 23 6.41 -8.43 -4.67
CA ALA A 23 6.18 -9.28 -5.84
C ALA A 23 6.19 -8.47 -7.14
N GLU A 24 6.46 -9.16 -8.25
CA GLU A 24 6.28 -8.63 -9.61
C GLU A 24 5.08 -9.31 -10.26
N TRP A 25 4.08 -8.51 -10.64
CA TRP A 25 2.82 -8.98 -11.20
C TRP A 25 2.65 -8.50 -12.63
N ALA A 26 1.97 -9.31 -13.43
CA ALA A 26 1.48 -8.92 -14.74
C ALA A 26 0.29 -7.94 -14.59
N LYS A 27 0.06 -7.13 -15.62
CA LYS A 27 -0.97 -6.06 -15.60
C LYS A 27 -2.38 -6.58 -15.28
N ASP A 28 -2.73 -7.74 -15.82
CA ASP A 28 -4.00 -8.42 -15.58
C ASP A 28 -4.19 -8.84 -14.11
N GLN A 29 -3.12 -9.30 -13.45
CA GLN A 29 -3.16 -9.63 -12.02
C GLN A 29 -3.40 -8.40 -11.15
N VAL A 30 -2.82 -7.25 -11.53
CA VAL A 30 -3.06 -5.98 -10.83
C VAL A 30 -4.48 -5.45 -11.06
N LEU A 31 -5.04 -5.61 -12.26
CA LEU A 31 -6.43 -5.28 -12.53
C LEU A 31 -7.39 -6.18 -11.74
N GLN A 32 -7.06 -7.47 -11.61
CA GLN A 32 -7.80 -8.37 -10.73
C GLN A 32 -7.74 -7.92 -9.27
N LEU A 33 -6.59 -7.44 -8.80
CA LEU A 33 -6.47 -6.87 -7.46
C LEU A 33 -7.43 -5.70 -7.22
N PHE A 34 -7.56 -4.76 -8.17
CA PHE A 34 -8.53 -3.67 -8.03
C PHE A 34 -9.97 -4.20 -7.90
N THR A 35 -10.30 -5.25 -8.67
CA THR A 35 -11.60 -5.93 -8.57
C THR A 35 -11.80 -6.53 -7.18
N ASP A 36 -10.80 -7.28 -6.68
CA ASP A 36 -10.87 -7.95 -5.38
C ASP A 36 -11.00 -6.94 -4.23
N LEU A 37 -10.23 -5.84 -4.28
CA LEU A 37 -10.32 -4.73 -3.33
C LEU A 37 -11.70 -4.09 -3.33
N SER A 38 -12.29 -3.86 -4.50
CA SER A 38 -13.62 -3.26 -4.61
C SER A 38 -14.73 -4.16 -4.06
N ALA A 39 -14.55 -5.48 -4.12
CA ALA A 39 -15.56 -6.46 -3.75
C ALA A 39 -15.47 -6.93 -2.30
N GLY A 40 -14.26 -6.98 -1.74
CA GLY A 40 -13.99 -7.68 -0.48
C GLY A 40 -13.23 -6.90 0.59
N ALA A 41 -12.72 -5.70 0.28
CA ALA A 41 -11.93 -4.91 1.23
C ALA A 41 -12.62 -3.59 1.59
N ASP A 42 -12.40 -3.14 2.83
CA ASP A 42 -12.79 -1.80 3.25
C ASP A 42 -11.65 -0.83 2.91
N VAL A 43 -11.73 -0.24 1.72
CA VAL A 43 -10.72 0.71 1.22
C VAL A 43 -10.84 2.04 1.96
N ARG A 44 -9.79 2.39 2.69
CA ARG A 44 -9.71 3.59 3.54
C ARG A 44 -9.15 4.80 2.82
N HIS A 45 -8.18 4.58 1.94
CA HIS A 45 -7.47 5.66 1.27
C HIS A 45 -6.80 5.15 -0.01
N VAL A 46 -6.84 5.96 -1.07
CA VAL A 46 -6.11 5.68 -2.31
C VAL A 46 -5.39 6.94 -2.76
N GLN A 47 -4.07 6.89 -2.77
CA GLN A 47 -3.22 7.94 -3.32
C GLN A 47 -2.80 7.55 -4.73
N LEU A 48 -3.05 8.41 -5.71
CA LEU A 48 -2.61 8.25 -7.09
C LEU A 48 -1.55 9.28 -7.41
N LYS A 49 -0.41 8.80 -7.92
CA LYS A 49 0.64 9.62 -8.52
C LYS A 49 0.70 9.39 -10.02
N THR A 50 0.67 10.48 -10.76
CA THR A 50 0.93 10.56 -12.21
C THR A 50 2.00 11.64 -12.45
N PRO A 51 2.44 11.89 -13.70
CA PRO A 51 3.33 13.02 -13.98
C PRO A 51 2.73 14.39 -13.65
N GLU A 52 1.40 14.49 -13.59
CA GLU A 52 0.68 15.77 -13.48
C GLU A 52 0.00 15.96 -12.11
N MET A 53 -0.23 14.88 -11.37
CA MET A 53 -0.94 14.92 -10.08
C MET A 53 -0.33 13.95 -9.07
N ASP A 54 -0.42 14.33 -7.80
CA ASP A 54 -0.16 13.49 -6.64
C ASP A 54 -1.27 13.80 -5.62
N ALA A 55 -2.35 13.00 -5.65
CA ALA A 55 -3.56 13.29 -4.89
C ALA A 55 -4.32 12.04 -4.45
N GLU A 56 -5.13 12.21 -3.41
CA GLU A 56 -6.13 11.24 -3.00
C GLU A 56 -7.25 11.16 -4.04
N VAL A 57 -7.59 9.95 -4.47
CA VAL A 57 -8.63 9.69 -5.48
C VAL A 57 -9.50 8.50 -5.09
N PRO A 58 -10.69 8.32 -5.69
CA PRO A 58 -11.45 7.08 -5.55
C PRO A 58 -10.74 5.87 -6.20
N LEU A 59 -10.92 4.66 -5.65
CA LEU A 59 -10.33 3.42 -6.19
C LEU A 59 -10.57 3.22 -7.71
N PRO A 60 -11.79 3.43 -8.27
CA PRO A 60 -12.02 3.25 -9.71
C PRO A 60 -11.23 4.23 -10.58
N MET A 61 -10.90 5.41 -10.06
CA MET A 61 -10.08 6.38 -10.79
C MET A 61 -8.61 5.93 -10.83
N ALA A 62 -8.11 5.36 -9.74
CA ALA A 62 -6.76 4.78 -9.70
C ALA A 62 -6.65 3.56 -10.64
N GLU A 63 -7.65 2.67 -10.64
CA GLU A 63 -7.73 1.53 -11.58
C GLU A 63 -7.71 2.00 -13.04
N ALA A 64 -8.53 3.00 -13.38
CA ALA A 64 -8.57 3.55 -14.73
C ALA A 64 -7.23 4.18 -15.15
N ALA A 65 -6.56 4.90 -14.25
CA ALA A 65 -5.24 5.48 -14.51
C ALA A 65 -4.16 4.40 -14.70
N PHE A 66 -4.21 3.32 -13.92
CA PHE A 66 -3.34 2.16 -14.10
C PHE A 66 -3.60 1.46 -15.45
N GLY A 67 -4.86 1.18 -15.78
CA GLY A 67 -5.25 0.54 -17.03
C GLY A 67 -4.81 1.31 -18.28
N ARG A 68 -4.74 2.65 -18.19
CA ARG A 68 -4.30 3.56 -19.25
C ARG A 68 -2.80 3.85 -19.26
N ASP A 69 -2.02 3.20 -18.38
CA ASP A 69 -0.57 3.42 -18.24
C ASP A 69 -0.20 4.88 -17.88
N GLN A 70 -1.09 5.57 -17.16
CA GLN A 70 -0.91 6.96 -16.71
C GLN A 70 -0.41 7.06 -15.26
N ALA A 71 -0.59 5.99 -14.48
CA ALA A 71 -0.13 5.92 -13.11
C ALA A 71 1.39 5.72 -13.05
N THR A 72 2.07 6.55 -12.27
CA THR A 72 3.48 6.39 -11.88
C THR A 72 3.60 5.57 -10.58
N ALA A 73 2.67 5.77 -9.66
CA ALA A 73 2.53 4.96 -8.45
C ALA A 73 1.10 5.05 -7.92
N ILE A 74 0.64 4.01 -7.25
CA ILE A 74 -0.64 4.00 -6.54
C ILE A 74 -0.39 3.42 -5.15
N GLN A 75 -0.92 4.06 -4.12
CA GLN A 75 -0.93 3.53 -2.77
C GLN A 75 -2.37 3.30 -2.33
N VAL A 76 -2.70 2.08 -1.91
CA VAL A 76 -4.03 1.71 -1.43
C VAL A 76 -3.91 1.27 0.02
N ARG A 77 -4.64 1.94 0.92
CA ARG A 77 -4.81 1.49 2.32
C ARG A 77 -6.19 0.90 2.50
N TYR A 78 -6.27 -0.28 3.08
CA TYR A 78 -7.51 -1.00 3.24
C TYR A 78 -7.50 -1.91 4.47
N VAL A 79 -8.68 -2.32 4.91
CA VAL A 79 -8.85 -3.36 5.93
C VAL A 79 -9.33 -4.63 5.24
N PHE A 80 -8.63 -5.73 5.48
CA PHE A 80 -9.00 -7.07 5.02
C PHE A 80 -8.79 -8.05 6.18
N GLU A 81 -9.78 -8.89 6.46
CA GLU A 81 -9.76 -9.84 7.59
C GLU A 81 -9.39 -9.22 8.96
N SER A 82 -9.83 -7.97 9.20
CA SER A 82 -9.51 -7.17 10.41
C SER A 82 -8.06 -6.70 10.53
N GLU A 83 -7.24 -6.93 9.52
CA GLU A 83 -5.87 -6.42 9.43
C GLU A 83 -5.81 -5.18 8.53
N MET A 84 -4.94 -4.23 8.90
CA MET A 84 -4.70 -3.05 8.09
C MET A 84 -3.57 -3.32 7.11
N TRP A 85 -3.84 -3.10 5.83
CA TRP A 85 -2.90 -3.31 4.74
C TRP A 85 -2.66 -2.02 3.98
N CYS A 86 -1.45 -1.90 3.44
CA CYS A 86 -1.04 -0.84 2.55
C CYS A 86 -0.31 -1.44 1.35
N ASP A 87 -0.94 -1.39 0.19
CA ASP A 87 -0.34 -1.84 -1.07
C ASP A 87 0.23 -0.63 -1.80
N THR A 88 1.50 -0.72 -2.21
CA THR A 88 2.16 0.23 -3.10
C THR A 88 2.38 -0.45 -4.45
N ILE A 89 1.72 0.09 -5.47
CA ILE A 89 1.72 -0.39 -6.84
C ILE A 89 2.61 0.55 -7.66
N MET A 90 3.71 0.04 -8.21
CA MET A 90 4.64 0.78 -9.05
C MET A 90 4.63 0.19 -10.46
N PRO A 91 3.86 0.78 -11.39
CA PRO A 91 3.79 0.32 -12.77
C PRO A 91 5.17 0.37 -13.43
N GLY A 92 5.51 -0.71 -14.12
CA GLY A 92 6.73 -0.83 -14.91
C GLY A 92 6.42 -1.48 -16.26
N ASN A 93 7.44 -1.58 -17.10
CA ASN A 93 7.38 -2.29 -18.37
C ASN A 93 8.48 -3.36 -18.37
N PRO A 94 8.16 -4.67 -18.36
CA PRO A 94 6.85 -5.28 -18.63
C PRO A 94 5.98 -5.60 -17.40
N THR A 95 6.55 -5.58 -16.20
CA THR A 95 5.88 -6.01 -14.95
C THR A 95 5.61 -4.83 -14.03
N THR A 96 4.60 -4.98 -13.17
CA THR A 96 4.29 -4.04 -12.09
C THR A 96 4.85 -4.57 -10.77
N LYS A 97 5.64 -3.76 -10.08
CA LYS A 97 6.10 -4.10 -8.73
C LYS A 97 4.99 -3.77 -7.73
N ILE A 98 4.67 -4.72 -6.87
CA ILE A 98 3.74 -4.58 -5.76
C ILE A 98 4.51 -4.77 -4.46
N ILE A 99 4.40 -3.79 -3.56
CA ILE A 99 4.89 -3.89 -2.19
C ILE A 99 3.67 -3.84 -1.27
N ARG A 100 3.40 -4.93 -0.56
CA ARG A 100 2.34 -5.00 0.43
C ARG A 100 2.93 -4.89 1.80
N THR A 101 2.43 -3.94 2.58
CA THR A 101 2.83 -3.76 3.95
C THR A 101 1.63 -4.00 4.85
N ARG A 102 1.71 -5.01 5.71
CA ARG A 102 0.76 -5.11 6.84
C ARG A 102 1.15 -4.05 7.85
N LEU A 103 0.28 -3.08 8.05
CA LEU A 103 0.49 -2.02 9.03
C LEU A 103 0.12 -2.57 10.41
N PRO A 104 0.95 -2.34 11.45
CA PRO A 104 0.51 -2.59 12.80
C PRO A 104 -0.75 -1.77 13.03
N LEU A 105 -1.79 -2.39 13.59
CA LEU A 105 -2.87 -1.64 14.19
C LEU A 105 -2.19 -0.81 15.26
N ALA A 106 -2.05 0.50 15.03
CA ALA A 106 -1.56 1.38 16.08
C ALA A 106 -2.42 1.07 17.29
N GLU A 107 -1.82 0.57 18.37
CA GLU A 107 -2.49 0.64 19.65
C GLU A 107 -2.78 2.11 19.84
N ASP A 108 -4.07 2.42 19.75
CA ASP A 108 -4.70 3.70 19.98
C ASP A 108 -3.88 4.44 21.05
N ASP A 109 -3.25 5.55 20.65
CA ASP A 109 -2.62 6.52 21.54
C ASP A 109 -3.75 7.05 22.43
N ARG A 110 -4.08 6.27 23.47
CA ARG A 110 -5.12 6.62 24.42
C ARG A 110 -4.60 7.77 25.28
N PRO A 111 -5.44 8.78 25.53
CA PRO A 111 -5.04 10.04 26.19
C PRO A 111 -4.54 9.85 27.62
#